data_AF-N8XQ24-F1
#
_entry.id   AF-N8XQ24-F1
#
_cell.length_a   1.000
_cell.length_b   1.000
_cell.length_c   1.000
_cell.angle_alpha   90.00
_cell.angle_beta   90.00
_cell.angle_gamma   90.00
#
_symmetry.space_group_name_H-M   'P 1'
#
loop_
_entity.id
_entity.type
_entity.pdbx_description
1 polymer ?
#
loop_
_entity_poly.entity_id
_entity_poly.type
_entity_poly.pdbx_seq_one_letter_code
_entity_poly.pdbx_strand_id
1 'polypeptide(L)'
;MAKLKKAEQLYIVRSLAQFMTPTEVVKDIKEKFNIDVSPQQVEAYDPTKVAGRDLRQEYKDVFETTRDEYLKQPIHNISGANDIVQLKILSDLLWSKKNNVTMTVKIVDQMQKIMKGFYEKRVEITGAGGGAIKTENSQTTPLPILTPEELAALTPQELSRLAINGKL
;
A
#
# COMPACT_ATOMS: atom_id res chain seq x y z
N MET A 1 -39.83 17.41 5.28
CA MET A 1 -38.56 16.89 4.71
C MET A 1 -38.86 15.79 3.72
N ALA A 2 -38.05 15.66 2.67
CA ALA A 2 -38.30 14.69 1.59
C ALA A 2 -38.23 13.25 2.10
N LYS A 3 -39.13 12.40 1.60
CA LYS A 3 -39.12 10.96 1.89
C LYS A 3 -38.12 10.28 0.95
N LEU A 4 -37.03 9.76 1.52
CA LEU A 4 -35.97 9.08 0.78
C LEU A 4 -36.35 7.62 0.46
N LYS A 5 -36.11 7.19 -0.77
CA LYS A 5 -36.12 5.79 -1.21
C LYS A 5 -34.87 5.07 -0.69
N LYS A 6 -34.92 3.74 -0.67
CA LYS A 6 -33.81 2.89 -0.16
C LYS A 6 -32.47 3.19 -0.84
N ALA A 7 -32.47 3.45 -2.15
CA ALA A 7 -31.24 3.78 -2.89
C ALA A 7 -30.59 5.08 -2.39
N GLU A 8 -31.39 6.13 -2.16
CA GLU A 8 -30.91 7.42 -1.66
C GLU A 8 -30.45 7.32 -0.19
N GLN A 9 -31.13 6.51 0.63
CA GLN A 9 -30.71 6.21 2.00
C GLN A 9 -29.36 5.51 2.03
N LEU A 10 -29.18 4.44 1.24
CA LEU A 10 -27.90 3.73 1.11
C LEU A 10 -26.79 4.65 0.58
N TYR A 11 -27.13 5.56 -0.34
CA TYR A 11 -26.19 6.56 -0.82
C TYR A 11 -25.66 7.43 0.32
N ILE A 12 -26.55 8.01 1.13
CA ILE A 12 -26.18 8.83 2.28
C ILE A 12 -25.29 8.06 3.25
N VAL A 13 -25.68 6.84 3.62
CA VAL A 13 -24.91 5.98 4.54
C VAL A 13 -23.50 5.76 4.02
N ARG A 14 -23.35 5.43 2.72
CA ARG A 14 -22.04 5.20 2.10
C ARG A 14 -21.20 6.48 2.05
N SER A 15 -21.80 7.62 1.71
CA SER A 15 -21.11 8.91 1.69
C SER A 15 -20.55 9.30 3.06
N LEU A 16 -21.35 9.15 4.12
CA LEU A 16 -20.92 9.40 5.50
C LEU A 16 -19.85 8.38 5.95
N ALA A 17 -19.97 7.13 5.52
CA ALA A 17 -18.93 6.12 5.73
C ALA A 17 -17.61 6.48 5.02
N GLN A 18 -17.62 7.33 3.98
CA GLN A 18 -16.43 7.83 3.30
C GLN A 18 -15.99 9.22 3.80
N PHE A 19 -16.38 9.58 5.02
CA PHE A 19 -16.01 10.83 5.71
C PHE A 19 -16.52 12.12 5.06
N MET A 20 -17.51 12.06 4.17
CA MET A 20 -18.23 13.27 3.76
C MET A 20 -18.99 13.86 4.95
N THR A 21 -18.97 15.18 5.09
CA THR A 21 -19.77 15.88 6.11
C THR A 21 -21.26 15.91 5.73
N PRO A 22 -22.19 16.02 6.70
CA PRO A 22 -23.61 16.11 6.39
C PRO A 22 -23.95 17.23 5.38
N THR A 23 -23.28 18.37 5.48
CA THR A 23 -23.45 19.49 4.53
C THR A 23 -23.01 19.14 3.11
N GLU A 24 -21.89 18.44 2.94
CA GLU A 24 -21.44 17.97 1.63
C GLU A 24 -22.40 16.94 1.04
N VAL A 25 -22.89 16.01 1.87
CA VAL A 25 -23.87 14.99 1.44
C VAL A 25 -25.19 15.63 1.02
N VAL A 26 -25.68 16.66 1.73
CA VAL A 26 -26.88 17.42 1.33
C VAL A 26 -26.71 18.00 -0.07
N LYS A 27 -25.58 18.66 -0.33
CA LYS A 27 -25.27 19.24 -1.65
C LYS A 27 -25.23 18.16 -2.73
N ASP A 28 -24.53 17.06 -2.46
CA ASP A 28 -24.34 15.97 -3.43
C ASP A 28 -25.65 15.22 -3.72
N ILE A 29 -26.54 15.05 -2.72
CA ILE A 29 -27.89 14.51 -2.90
C ILE A 29 -28.74 15.42 -3.78
N LYS A 30 -28.66 16.74 -3.55
CA LYS A 30 -29.38 17.72 -4.38
C LYS A 30 -28.92 17.66 -5.82
N GLU A 31 -27.62 17.56 -6.07
CA GLU A 31 -27.04 17.50 -7.42
C GLU A 31 -27.38 16.18 -8.13
N LYS A 32 -27.26 15.03 -7.45
CA LYS A 32 -27.42 13.71 -8.08
C LYS A 32 -28.86 13.23 -8.19
N PHE A 33 -29.68 13.54 -7.19
CA PHE A 33 -31.04 13.02 -7.09
C PHE A 33 -32.11 14.11 -7.21
N ASN A 34 -31.72 15.39 -7.25
CA ASN A 34 -32.64 16.55 -7.24
C ASN A 34 -33.60 16.53 -6.03
N ILE A 35 -33.12 16.04 -4.89
CA ILE A 35 -33.88 15.95 -3.64
C ILE A 35 -33.36 16.98 -2.64
N ASP A 36 -34.28 17.64 -1.95
CA ASP A 36 -33.96 18.55 -0.86
C ASP A 36 -34.05 17.84 0.49
N VAL A 37 -32.93 17.78 1.22
CA VAL A 37 -32.79 17.16 2.54
C VAL A 37 -32.07 18.12 3.47
N SER A 38 -32.38 18.07 4.78
CA SER A 38 -31.63 18.85 5.76
C SER A 38 -30.39 18.08 6.26
N PRO A 39 -29.36 18.78 6.76
CA PRO A 39 -28.22 18.14 7.41
C PRO A 39 -28.64 17.23 8.58
N GLN A 40 -29.65 17.62 9.36
CA GLN A 40 -30.16 16.82 10.49
C GLN A 40 -30.80 15.50 10.03
N GLN A 41 -31.49 15.51 8.87
CA GLN A 41 -32.01 14.27 8.28
C GLN A 41 -30.88 13.37 7.79
N VAL A 42 -29.81 13.94 7.24
CA VAL A 42 -28.62 13.20 6.83
C VAL A 42 -27.92 12.57 8.04
N GLU A 43 -27.78 13.30 9.15
CA GLU A 43 -27.17 12.80 10.39
C GLU A 43 -27.89 11.58 10.99
N ALA A 44 -29.19 11.42 10.73
CA ALA A 44 -29.95 10.25 11.16
C ALA A 44 -29.50 8.94 10.49
N TYR A 45 -28.72 9.02 9.40
CA TYR A 45 -28.11 7.89 8.70
C TYR A 45 -26.64 7.66 9.09
N ASP A 46 -26.11 8.38 10.09
CA ASP A 46 -24.78 8.18 10.64
C ASP A 46 -24.87 7.43 11.98
N PRO A 47 -24.49 6.14 12.06
CA PRO A 47 -24.55 5.38 13.32
C PRO A 47 -23.56 5.86 14.38
N THR A 48 -22.59 6.71 14.01
CA THR A 48 -21.63 7.31 14.95
C THR A 48 -22.19 8.57 15.64
N LYS A 49 -23.35 9.07 15.20
CA LYS A 49 -24.02 10.24 15.75
C LYS A 49 -25.22 9.85 16.60
N VAL A 50 -25.57 10.72 17.54
CA VAL A 50 -26.76 10.54 18.40
C VAL A 50 -28.03 10.40 17.56
N ALA A 51 -28.14 11.16 16.47
CA ALA A 51 -29.29 11.12 15.56
C ALA A 51 -29.46 9.76 14.86
N GLY A 52 -28.39 8.99 14.66
CA GLY A 52 -28.41 7.68 14.01
C GLY A 52 -28.36 6.49 14.96
N ARG A 53 -28.55 6.69 16.27
CA ARG A 53 -28.54 5.60 17.27
C ARG A 53 -29.56 4.48 16.94
N ASP A 54 -30.74 4.89 16.46
CA ASP A 54 -31.88 4.03 16.14
C ASP A 54 -31.88 3.59 14.66
N LEU A 55 -30.76 3.80 13.95
CA LEU A 55 -30.59 3.37 12.57
C LEU A 55 -30.69 1.84 12.47
N ARG A 56 -31.39 1.36 11.43
CA ARG A 56 -31.59 -0.09 11.20
C ARG A 56 -30.26 -0.82 11.02
N GLN A 57 -30.20 -2.06 11.48
CA GLN A 57 -28.99 -2.88 11.39
C GLN A 57 -28.46 -2.98 9.95
N GLU A 58 -29.35 -3.14 8.96
CA GLU A 58 -28.97 -3.19 7.53
C GLU A 58 -28.11 -2.00 7.07
N TYR A 59 -28.34 -0.80 7.64
CA TYR A 59 -27.58 0.40 7.28
C TYR A 59 -26.30 0.53 8.11
N LYS A 60 -26.32 0.05 9.36
CA LYS A 60 -25.11 -0.02 10.21
C LYS A 60 -24.07 -0.94 9.57
N ASP A 61 -24.50 -2.11 9.11
CA ASP A 61 -23.62 -3.09 8.45
C ASP A 61 -23.01 -2.50 7.15
N VAL A 62 -23.82 -1.80 6.35
CA VAL A 62 -23.34 -1.11 5.14
C VAL A 62 -22.36 0.01 5.49
N PHE A 63 -22.63 0.78 6.54
CA PHE A 63 -21.74 1.85 6.99
C PHE A 63 -20.37 1.29 7.39
N GLU A 64 -20.36 0.27 8.26
CA GLU A 64 -19.13 -0.36 8.75
C GLU A 64 -18.32 -0.99 7.62
N THR A 65 -18.98 -1.76 6.75
CA THR A 65 -18.33 -2.38 5.58
C THR A 65 -17.74 -1.31 4.65
N THR A 66 -18.49 -0.27 4.33
CA THR A 66 -18.01 0.82 3.46
C THR A 66 -16.85 1.59 4.10
N ARG A 67 -16.91 1.81 5.42
CA ARG A 67 -15.86 2.51 6.18
C ARG A 67 -14.56 1.69 6.17
N ASP A 68 -14.66 0.39 6.41
CA ASP A 68 -13.52 -0.52 6.39
C ASP A 68 -12.90 -0.62 4.98
N GLU A 69 -13.73 -0.75 3.94
CA GLU A 69 -13.27 -0.71 2.55
C GLU A 69 -12.56 0.60 2.21
N TYR A 70 -13.11 1.74 2.64
CA TYR A 70 -12.50 3.06 2.41
C TYR A 70 -11.11 3.17 3.08
N LEU A 71 -10.99 2.70 4.33
CA LEU A 71 -9.72 2.75 5.07
C LEU A 71 -8.67 1.76 4.54
N LYS A 72 -9.09 0.65 3.92
CA LYS A 72 -8.20 -0.33 3.27
C LYS A 72 -7.69 0.12 1.91
N GLN A 73 -8.20 1.22 1.34
CA GLN A 73 -7.74 1.71 0.06
C GLN A 73 -6.22 1.96 0.09
N PRO A 74 -5.48 1.53 -0.94
CA PRO A 74 -4.05 1.75 -0.96
C PRO A 74 -3.72 3.24 -0.86
N ILE A 75 -2.91 3.63 0.13
CA ILE A 75 -2.54 5.03 0.38
C ILE A 75 -1.98 5.69 -0.90
N HIS A 76 -1.27 4.93 -1.75
CA HIS A 76 -0.70 5.46 -2.99
C HIS A 76 -1.74 5.91 -4.04
N ASN A 77 -3.01 5.51 -3.91
CA ASN A 77 -4.11 6.01 -4.75
C ASN A 77 -4.57 7.41 -4.34
N ILE A 78 -4.26 7.84 -3.11
CA ILE A 78 -4.52 9.20 -2.65
C ILE A 78 -3.49 10.11 -3.30
N SER A 79 -3.94 11.00 -4.17
CA SER A 79 -3.09 11.94 -4.92
C SER A 79 -2.11 12.69 -4.01
N GLY A 80 -2.58 13.20 -2.87
CA GLY A 80 -1.74 13.90 -1.88
C GLY A 80 -0.80 13.00 -1.07
N ALA A 81 -0.92 11.67 -1.15
CA ALA A 81 0.00 10.73 -0.51
C ALA A 81 1.03 10.14 -1.48
N ASN A 82 0.89 10.40 -2.79
CA ASN A 82 1.88 10.02 -3.79
C ASN A 82 3.07 11.01 -3.76
N ASP A 83 4.28 10.49 -3.56
CA ASP A 83 5.50 11.29 -3.45
C ASP A 83 5.72 12.21 -4.68
N ILE A 84 5.45 11.73 -5.90
CA ILE A 84 5.63 12.49 -7.16
C ILE A 84 4.64 13.65 -7.24
N VAL A 85 3.38 13.40 -6.91
CA VAL A 85 2.33 14.43 -6.95
C VAL A 85 2.61 15.51 -5.91
N GLN A 86 2.98 15.13 -4.67
CA GLN A 86 3.36 16.07 -3.63
C GLN A 86 4.55 16.94 -4.06
N LEU A 87 5.59 16.34 -4.64
CA LEU A 87 6.76 17.07 -5.14
C LEU A 87 6.38 18.07 -6.24
N LYS A 88 5.46 17.72 -7.14
CA LYS A 88 4.96 18.65 -8.16
C LYS A 88 4.25 19.86 -7.52
N ILE A 89 3.32 19.62 -6.60
CA ILE A 89 2.59 20.68 -5.89
C ILE A 89 3.56 21.59 -5.12
N LEU A 90 4.55 21.01 -4.43
CA LEU A 90 5.57 21.78 -3.70
C LEU A 90 6.47 22.58 -4.64
N SER A 91 6.83 22.04 -5.80
CA SER A 91 7.60 22.75 -6.84
C SER A 91 6.85 23.96 -7.37
N ASP A 92 5.57 23.79 -7.71
CA ASP A 92 4.71 24.89 -8.19
C ASP A 92 4.56 25.97 -7.10
N LEU A 93 4.37 25.53 -5.85
CA LEU A 93 4.27 26.42 -4.70
C LEU A 93 5.57 27.19 -4.44
N LEU A 94 6.73 26.53 -4.57
CA LEU A 94 8.06 27.14 -4.43
C LEU A 94 8.22 28.29 -5.42
N TRP A 95 7.87 28.08 -6.69
CA TRP A 95 7.96 29.13 -7.69
C TRP A 95 6.98 30.28 -7.45
N SER A 96 5.78 29.98 -6.96
CA SER A 96 4.80 31.00 -6.60
C SER A 96 5.21 31.83 -5.37
N LYS A 97 5.98 31.26 -4.44
CA LYS A 97 6.39 31.88 -3.17
C LYS A 97 7.88 32.25 -3.11
N LYS A 98 8.59 32.25 -4.23
CA LYS A 98 10.05 32.47 -4.32
C LYS A 98 10.56 33.71 -3.58
N ASN A 99 9.76 34.78 -3.49
CA ASN A 99 10.13 36.03 -2.82
C ASN A 99 9.96 35.99 -1.29
N ASN A 100 9.30 34.97 -0.74
CA ASN A 100 9.15 34.76 0.70
C ASN A 100 10.16 33.72 1.18
N VAL A 101 11.29 34.20 1.69
CA VAL A 101 12.43 33.35 2.11
C VAL A 101 11.99 32.29 3.12
N THR A 102 11.22 32.66 4.14
CA THR A 102 10.76 31.72 5.17
C THR A 102 9.88 30.62 4.60
N MET A 103 8.97 30.94 3.69
CA MET A 103 8.13 29.94 3.02
C MET A 103 8.93 29.06 2.08
N THR A 104 9.85 29.65 1.31
CA THR A 104 10.76 28.92 0.42
C THR A 104 11.57 27.88 1.20
N VAL A 105 12.18 28.25 2.33
CA VAL A 105 12.93 27.32 3.19
C VAL A 105 12.06 26.17 3.68
N LYS A 106 10.83 26.46 4.11
CA LYS A 106 9.87 25.41 4.55
C LYS A 106 9.50 24.46 3.41
N ILE A 107 9.21 25.00 2.23
CA ILE A 107 8.83 24.18 1.06
C ILE A 107 10.00 23.26 0.66
N VAL A 108 11.22 23.82 0.60
CA VAL A 108 12.44 23.04 0.28
C VAL A 108 12.70 21.95 1.34
N ASP A 109 12.53 22.23 2.63
CA ASP A 109 12.63 21.23 3.70
C ASP A 109 11.62 20.08 3.52
N GLN A 110 10.36 20.38 3.17
CA GLN A 110 9.36 19.34 2.89
C GLN A 110 9.73 18.49 1.66
N MET A 111 10.20 19.13 0.58
CA MET A 111 10.68 18.41 -0.60
C MET A 111 11.85 17.48 -0.27
N GLN A 112 12.80 17.94 0.55
CA GLN A 112 13.93 17.13 1.01
C GLN A 112 13.49 15.94 1.86
N LYS A 113 12.48 16.09 2.72
CA LYS A 113 11.93 14.99 3.51
C LYS A 113 11.31 13.91 2.64
N ILE A 114 10.53 14.29 1.62
CA ILE A 114 9.94 13.34 0.65
C ILE A 114 11.05 12.63 -0.13
N MET A 115 12.03 13.39 -0.65
CA MET A 115 13.14 12.85 -1.43
C MET A 115 14.02 11.92 -0.59
N LYS A 116 14.31 12.28 0.66
CA LYS A 116 15.03 11.44 1.62
C LYS A 116 14.26 10.15 1.89
N GLY A 117 12.96 10.23 2.18
CA GLY A 117 12.10 9.05 2.35
C GLY A 117 12.07 8.14 1.12
N PHE A 118 12.16 8.69 -0.09
CA PHE A 118 12.25 7.92 -1.32
C PHE A 118 13.55 7.09 -1.40
N TYR A 119 14.70 7.65 -1.04
CA TYR A 119 15.98 6.93 -1.03
C TYR A 119 16.19 6.05 0.21
N GLU A 120 15.57 6.40 1.35
CA GLU A 120 15.61 5.64 2.60
C GLU A 120 14.62 4.49 2.66
N LYS A 121 13.70 4.36 1.68
CA LYS A 121 13.01 3.10 1.37
C LYS A 121 14.05 2.08 0.90
N ARG A 122 14.94 1.70 1.82
CA ARG A 122 15.91 0.63 1.64
C ARG A 122 15.10 -0.63 1.39
N VAL A 123 15.38 -1.27 0.27
CA VAL A 123 15.16 -2.71 0.17
C VAL A 123 16.01 -3.31 1.27
N GLU A 124 15.39 -3.74 2.37
CA GLU A 124 16.08 -4.56 3.35
C GLU A 124 16.47 -5.85 2.65
N ILE A 125 17.74 -5.93 2.25
CA ILE A 125 18.36 -7.21 1.88
C ILE A 125 18.71 -7.92 3.19
N THR A 126 17.68 -8.24 3.98
CA THR A 126 17.79 -8.96 5.24
C THR A 126 16.97 -10.26 5.10
N GLY A 127 17.33 -11.27 5.88
CA GLY A 127 16.47 -12.44 6.05
C GLY A 127 15.16 -12.05 6.74
N ALA A 128 14.16 -12.93 6.68
CA ALA A 128 12.86 -12.71 7.30
C ALA A 128 12.98 -12.13 8.73
N GLY A 129 12.31 -11.00 8.99
CA GLY A 129 12.33 -10.33 10.29
C GLY A 129 13.64 -9.61 10.64
N GLY A 130 14.45 -9.21 9.65
CA GLY A 130 15.74 -8.55 9.90
C GLY A 130 16.88 -9.52 10.24
N GLY A 131 16.65 -10.83 10.05
CA GLY A 131 17.63 -11.87 10.33
C GLY A 131 18.77 -11.90 9.31
N ALA A 132 19.80 -12.71 9.59
CA ALA A 132 20.89 -12.94 8.63
C ALA A 132 20.34 -13.56 7.32
N ILE A 133 20.87 -13.13 6.18
CA ILE A 133 20.59 -13.76 4.89
C ILE A 133 21.11 -15.19 4.95
N LYS A 134 20.24 -16.18 4.74
CA LYS A 134 20.65 -17.57 4.58
C LYS A 134 21.22 -17.72 3.17
N THR A 135 22.54 -17.71 3.06
CA THR A 135 23.24 -18.06 1.82
C THR A 135 23.36 -19.57 1.75
N GLU A 136 22.55 -20.23 0.91
CA GLU A 136 22.75 -21.64 0.60
C GLU A 136 23.93 -21.77 -0.39
N ASN A 137 25.13 -21.97 0.15
CA ASN A 137 26.26 -22.40 -0.66
C ASN A 137 26.08 -23.87 -1.00
N SER A 138 25.55 -24.16 -2.18
CA SER A 138 25.62 -25.51 -2.75
C SER A 138 27.07 -25.79 -3.15
N GLN A 139 27.85 -26.37 -2.24
CA GLN A 139 29.08 -27.08 -2.62
C GLN A 139 28.67 -28.40 -3.25
N THR A 140 28.46 -28.41 -4.56
CA THR A 140 28.47 -29.66 -5.32
C THR A 140 29.88 -30.24 -5.19
N THR A 141 30.07 -31.16 -4.25
CA THR A 141 31.26 -32.02 -4.25
C THR A 141 31.18 -32.80 -5.56
N PRO A 142 32.14 -32.66 -6.49
CA PRO A 142 32.11 -33.48 -7.69
C PRO A 142 32.18 -34.94 -7.24
N LEU A 143 31.21 -35.73 -7.69
CA LEU A 143 31.23 -37.17 -7.46
C LEU A 143 32.55 -37.73 -8.00
N PRO A 144 33.18 -38.70 -7.32
CA PRO A 144 34.39 -39.34 -7.83
C PRO A 144 34.11 -39.92 -9.23
N ILE A 145 35.01 -39.62 -10.16
CA ILE A 145 34.87 -39.92 -11.60
C ILE A 145 34.75 -41.43 -11.86
N LEU A 146 35.30 -42.25 -10.97
CA LEU A 146 35.26 -43.71 -11.06
C LEU A 146 34.70 -44.28 -9.76
N THR A 147 33.82 -45.25 -9.91
CA THR A 147 33.34 -46.07 -8.80
C THR A 147 34.44 -47.03 -8.32
N PRO A 148 34.35 -47.56 -7.08
CA PRO A 148 35.31 -48.54 -6.58
C PRO A 148 35.44 -49.80 -7.46
N GLU A 149 34.35 -50.21 -8.10
CA GLU A 149 34.30 -51.37 -8.99
C GLU A 149 35.04 -51.10 -10.31
N GLU A 150 34.85 -49.91 -10.90
CA GLU A 150 35.56 -49.49 -12.10
C GLU A 150 37.07 -49.33 -11.85
N LEU A 151 37.45 -48.85 -10.66
CA LEU A 151 38.86 -48.72 -10.28
C LEU A 151 39.54 -50.10 -10.10
N ALA A 152 38.79 -51.10 -9.60
CA ALA A 152 39.28 -52.46 -9.41
C ALA A 152 39.41 -53.24 -10.74
N ALA A 153 38.67 -52.85 -11.77
CA ALA A 153 38.70 -53.47 -13.09
C ALA A 153 39.87 -52.97 -13.99
N LEU A 154 40.58 -51.92 -13.58
CA LEU A 154 41.70 -51.36 -14.35
C LEU A 154 42.94 -52.23 -14.29
N THR A 155 43.69 -52.25 -15.39
CA THR A 155 45.00 -52.90 -15.42
C THR A 155 46.03 -52.15 -14.56
N PRO A 156 47.10 -52.81 -14.11
CA PRO A 156 48.17 -52.15 -13.35
C PRO A 156 48.78 -50.93 -14.07
N GLN A 157 48.86 -50.97 -15.41
CA GLN A 157 49.34 -49.85 -16.22
C GLN A 157 48.37 -48.66 -16.22
N GLU A 158 47.07 -48.91 -16.30
CA GLU A 158 46.02 -47.87 -16.27
C GLU A 158 45.89 -47.24 -14.88
N LEU A 159 45.98 -48.05 -13.81
CA LEU A 159 46.06 -47.56 -12.44
C LEU A 159 47.29 -46.66 -12.24
N SER A 160 48.44 -47.06 -12.76
CA SER A 160 49.66 -46.25 -12.69
C SER A 160 49.52 -44.93 -13.45
N ARG A 161 48.88 -44.93 -14.63
CA ARG A 161 48.64 -43.69 -15.40
C ARG A 161 47.66 -42.76 -14.71
N LEU A 162 46.57 -43.31 -14.19
CA LEU A 162 45.56 -42.57 -13.45
C LEU A 162 46.15 -41.92 -12.19
N ALA A 163 46.98 -42.65 -11.44
CA ALA A 163 47.63 -42.14 -10.23
C ALA A 163 48.64 -41.01 -10.49
N ILE A 164 49.38 -41.09 -11.62
CA ILE A 164 50.43 -40.12 -11.94
C ILE A 164 49.85 -38.88 -12.66
N ASN A 165 48.93 -39.09 -13.59
CA ASN A 165 48.46 -38.05 -14.52
C ASN A 165 47.02 -37.60 -14.27
N GLY A 166 46.28 -38.27 -13.38
CA GLY A 166 44.86 -38.02 -13.13
C GLY A 166 43.95 -38.40 -14.30
N LYS A 167 44.46 -39.17 -15.27
CA LYS A 167 43.75 -39.62 -16.48
C LYS A 167 44.17 -41.04 -16.85
N LEU A 168 43.23 -41.83 -17.36
CA LEU A 168 43.46 -43.16 -17.92
C LEU A 168 44.25 -43.08 -19.24
#